data_AF-A0A660UHA6-F1
#
_entry.id   AF-A0A660UHA6-F1
#
_cell.length_a   1.000
_cell.length_b   1.000
_cell.length_c   1.000
_cell.angle_alpha   90.00
_cell.angle_beta   90.00
_cell.angle_gamma   90.00
#
_symmetry.space_group_name_H-M   'P 1'
#
loop_
_entity.id
_entity.type
_entity.pdbx_description
1 polymer ?
#
loop_
_entity_poly.entity_id
_entity_poly.type
_entity_poly.pdbx_seq_one_letter_code
_entity_poly.pdbx_strand_id
1 'polypeptide(L)'
;MKKLIMMTMVLAAVQSGTFAMATPKEAKPVESKASTATKNIKPKVPQVKLQAPSGDRYEATVPDTLDLAYRSEMALRGIARTVDPENDYLVWSEIFWANDPAYMKHNFYDLDLTPKAWEAMGQLRLACGSEEFLDIEQGMQKTLFSYLDKDDGLYYY
;
A
#
# COMPACT_ATOMS: atom_id res chain seq x y z
N MET A 1 -8.44 37.71 35.51
CA MET A 1 -7.21 38.04 34.74
C MET A 1 -6.04 37.12 35.13
N LYS A 2 -6.16 35.79 34.92
CA LYS A 2 -5.06 34.82 35.19
C LYS A 2 -4.89 33.75 34.10
N LYS A 3 -5.67 33.81 33.00
CA LYS A 3 -5.61 32.83 31.90
C LYS A 3 -4.85 33.31 30.65
N LEU A 4 -4.34 34.55 30.65
CA LEU A 4 -3.66 35.14 29.48
C LEU A 4 -2.12 35.17 29.59
N ILE A 5 -1.54 34.70 30.70
CA ILE A 5 -0.07 34.74 30.92
C ILE A 5 0.58 33.36 30.69
N MET A 6 -0.17 32.25 30.74
CA MET A 6 0.39 30.91 30.51
C MET A 6 0.57 30.56 29.02
N MET A 7 -0.08 31.27 28.11
CA MET A 7 -0.06 30.93 26.68
C MET A 7 1.13 31.54 25.92
N THR A 8 1.90 32.43 26.57
CA THR A 8 3.05 33.10 25.95
C THR A 8 4.39 32.45 26.28
N MET A 9 4.46 31.51 27.24
CA MET A 9 5.73 30.86 27.62
C MET A 9 6.01 29.52 26.93
N VAL A 10 5.02 28.88 26.31
CA VAL A 10 5.24 27.58 25.61
C VAL A 10 5.87 27.79 24.23
N LEU A 11 5.81 28.99 23.66
CA LEU A 11 6.34 29.27 22.32
C LEU A 11 7.85 29.58 22.28
N ALA A 12 8.52 29.76 23.43
CA ALA A 12 9.94 30.14 23.48
C ALA A 12 10.92 28.97 23.72
N ALA A 13 10.44 27.78 24.09
CA ALA A 13 11.32 26.65 24.46
C ALA A 13 11.65 25.69 23.31
N VAL A 14 11.11 25.89 22.11
CA VAL A 14 11.35 25.02 20.94
C VAL A 14 12.55 25.49 20.08
N GLN A 15 13.16 26.65 20.38
CA GLN A 15 14.21 27.25 19.54
C GLN A 15 15.62 27.34 20.15
N SER A 16 15.88 26.77 21.32
CA SER A 16 17.24 26.71 21.89
C SER A 16 17.64 25.29 22.26
N GLY A 17 18.27 24.61 21.30
CA GLY A 17 18.79 23.26 21.43
C GLY A 17 19.80 23.13 22.57
N THR A 18 19.32 22.74 23.75
CA THR A 18 20.16 22.39 24.89
C THR A 18 19.81 20.96 25.32
N PHE A 19 20.37 19.99 24.61
CA PHE A 19 20.28 18.58 24.98
C PHE A 19 21.39 18.31 26.02
N ALA A 20 21.04 18.38 27.30
CA ALA A 20 21.93 17.96 28.38
C ALA A 20 21.88 16.43 28.50
N MET A 21 23.00 15.77 28.21
CA MET A 21 23.17 14.34 28.43
C MET A 21 23.19 14.03 29.94
N ALA A 22 22.15 13.34 30.42
CA ALA A 22 22.15 12.68 31.72
C ALA A 22 22.17 11.17 31.51
N THR A 23 23.14 10.51 32.14
CA THR A 23 23.32 9.06 32.19
C THR A 23 22.04 8.32 32.60
N PRO A 24 21.70 7.17 31.99
CA PRO A 24 20.46 6.48 32.28
C PRO A 24 20.52 5.81 33.66
N LYS A 25 19.70 6.28 34.59
CA LYS A 25 19.32 5.52 35.78
C LYS A 25 18.46 4.34 35.32
N GLU A 26 18.87 3.11 35.65
CA GLU A 26 18.10 1.89 35.40
C GLU A 26 16.66 2.04 35.90
N ALA A 27 15.72 2.10 34.95
CA ALA A 27 14.30 2.09 35.23
C ALA A 27 13.84 0.63 35.39
N LYS A 28 13.22 0.33 36.54
CA LYS A 28 12.55 -0.97 36.77
C LYS A 28 11.47 -1.19 35.71
N PRO A 29 11.26 -2.44 35.23
CA PRO A 29 10.28 -2.71 34.18
C PRO A 29 8.89 -2.34 34.70
N VAL A 30 8.24 -1.39 34.03
CA VAL A 30 6.81 -1.17 34.21
C VAL A 30 6.12 -2.27 33.43
N GLU A 31 5.57 -3.25 34.14
CA GLU A 31 4.69 -4.26 33.55
C GLU A 31 3.52 -3.57 32.85
N SER A 32 3.54 -3.54 31.52
CA SER A 32 2.39 -3.14 30.74
C SER A 32 1.31 -4.19 30.95
N LYS A 33 0.25 -3.84 31.68
CA LYS A 33 -0.97 -4.66 31.71
C LYS A 33 -1.43 -4.83 30.26
N ALA A 34 -1.37 -6.07 29.78
CA ALA A 34 -1.75 -6.47 28.45
C ALA A 34 -3.13 -5.89 28.13
N SER A 35 -3.18 -5.08 27.07
CA SER A 35 -4.44 -4.63 26.48
C SER A 35 -5.27 -5.87 26.15
N THR A 36 -6.44 -5.95 26.76
CA THR A 36 -7.39 -7.04 26.63
C THR A 36 -7.68 -7.31 25.15
N ALA A 37 -7.21 -8.47 24.69
CA ALA A 37 -7.48 -9.14 23.43
C ALA A 37 -8.57 -8.49 22.55
N THR A 38 -8.16 -7.63 21.62
CA THR A 38 -8.90 -7.46 20.37
C THR A 38 -8.80 -8.80 19.64
N LYS A 39 -9.89 -9.58 19.68
CA LYS A 39 -10.02 -10.79 18.87
C LYS A 39 -9.76 -10.37 17.42
N ASN A 40 -8.63 -10.79 16.86
CA ASN A 40 -8.34 -10.74 15.43
C ASN A 40 -9.33 -11.64 14.70
N ILE A 41 -10.56 -11.15 14.50
CA ILE A 41 -11.52 -11.78 13.62
C ILE A 41 -11.05 -11.41 12.21
N LYS A 42 -10.12 -12.19 11.64
CA LYS A 42 -9.84 -12.09 10.21
C LYS A 42 -11.18 -12.38 9.51
N PRO A 43 -11.79 -11.39 8.84
CA PRO A 43 -13.06 -11.63 8.17
C PRO A 43 -12.85 -12.72 7.11
N LYS A 44 -13.81 -13.65 7.01
CA LYS A 44 -13.81 -14.67 5.96
C LYS A 44 -14.11 -13.99 4.63
N VAL A 45 -13.08 -13.47 3.96
CA VAL A 45 -13.19 -12.84 2.64
C VAL A 45 -13.61 -13.92 1.62
N PRO A 46 -14.65 -13.68 0.80
CA PRO A 46 -14.99 -14.55 -0.31
C PRO A 46 -13.77 -14.74 -1.22
N GLN A 47 -13.32 -15.98 -1.39
CA GLN A 47 -12.20 -16.29 -2.29
C GLN A 47 -12.73 -16.30 -3.72
N VAL A 48 -12.71 -15.14 -4.39
CA VAL A 48 -12.96 -15.06 -5.83
C VAL A 48 -11.65 -15.42 -6.53
N LYS A 49 -11.68 -16.46 -7.36
CA LYS A 49 -10.54 -16.75 -8.24
C LYS A 49 -10.58 -15.78 -9.41
N LEU A 50 -9.55 -14.96 -9.55
CA LEU A 50 -9.41 -14.09 -10.70
C LEU A 50 -9.29 -14.98 -11.95
N GLN A 51 -10.23 -14.80 -12.88
CA GLN A 51 -10.24 -15.53 -14.14
C GLN A 51 -9.65 -14.64 -15.21
N ALA A 52 -8.88 -15.24 -16.13
CA ALA A 52 -8.48 -14.53 -17.33
C ALA A 52 -9.73 -14.02 -18.08
N PRO A 53 -9.67 -12.84 -18.71
CA PRO A 53 -10.78 -12.32 -19.49
C PRO A 53 -11.23 -13.33 -20.56
N SER A 54 -12.53 -13.66 -20.56
CA SER A 54 -13.16 -14.52 -21.55
C SER A 54 -13.79 -13.69 -22.69
N GLY A 55 -13.80 -14.24 -23.90
CA GLY A 55 -14.37 -13.57 -25.08
C GLY A 55 -13.59 -13.87 -26.35
N ASP A 56 -14.13 -13.40 -27.48
CA ASP A 56 -13.49 -13.54 -28.79
C ASP A 56 -12.28 -12.60 -28.89
N ARG A 57 -11.19 -13.12 -29.46
CA ARG A 57 -9.94 -12.38 -29.67
C ARG A 57 -9.62 -12.39 -31.16
N TYR A 58 -9.07 -11.29 -31.65
CA TYR A 58 -8.69 -11.17 -33.06
C TYR A 58 -7.37 -10.43 -33.20
N GLU A 59 -6.60 -10.81 -34.21
CA GLU A 59 -5.41 -10.06 -34.63
C GLU A 59 -5.84 -8.92 -35.56
N ALA A 60 -5.31 -7.72 -35.33
CA ALA A 60 -5.66 -6.53 -36.10
C ALA A 60 -4.41 -5.85 -36.64
N THR A 61 -4.37 -5.60 -37.96
CA THR A 61 -3.33 -4.73 -38.54
C THR A 61 -3.70 -3.28 -38.29
N VAL A 62 -3.14 -2.71 -37.23
CA VAL A 62 -3.21 -1.26 -36.96
C VAL A 62 -2.10 -0.53 -37.73
N PRO A 63 -2.26 0.77 -38.06
CA PRO A 63 -1.17 1.58 -38.61
C PRO A 63 0.09 1.45 -37.76
N ASP A 64 1.27 1.69 -38.33
CA ASP A 64 2.60 1.61 -37.68
C ASP A 64 2.84 2.74 -36.66
N THR A 65 1.86 2.89 -35.78
CA THR A 65 1.74 3.85 -34.70
C THR A 65 1.69 3.04 -33.44
N LEU A 66 2.71 3.19 -32.59
CA LEU A 66 2.73 2.80 -31.20
C LEU A 66 2.04 1.46 -30.87
N ASP A 67 2.80 0.37 -30.80
CA ASP A 67 2.27 -0.94 -30.35
C ASP A 67 1.71 -0.85 -28.91
N LEU A 68 0.40 -0.66 -28.81
CA LEU A 68 -0.31 -0.49 -27.54
C LEU A 68 -0.37 -1.80 -26.76
N ALA A 69 -0.52 -2.94 -27.43
CA ALA A 69 -0.56 -4.24 -26.77
C ALA A 69 0.77 -4.53 -26.08
N TYR A 70 1.88 -4.36 -26.81
CA TYR A 70 3.24 -4.52 -26.26
C TYR A 70 3.52 -3.55 -25.11
N ARG A 71 3.12 -2.27 -25.25
CA ARG A 71 3.28 -1.27 -24.18
C ARG A 71 2.44 -1.59 -22.95
N SER A 72 1.21 -2.07 -23.15
CA SER A 72 0.36 -2.50 -22.06
C SER A 72 0.93 -3.71 -21.34
N GLU A 73 1.51 -4.66 -22.07
CA GLU A 73 2.22 -5.81 -21.49
C GLU A 73 3.44 -5.36 -20.66
N MET A 74 4.23 -4.41 -21.17
CA MET A 74 5.34 -3.82 -20.42
C MET A 74 4.88 -3.09 -19.16
N ALA A 75 3.80 -2.30 -19.25
CA ALA A 75 3.23 -1.59 -18.10
C ALA A 75 2.69 -2.57 -17.05
N LEU A 76 2.01 -3.65 -17.47
CA LEU A 76 1.50 -4.70 -16.60
C LEU A 76 2.64 -5.33 -15.80
N ARG A 77 3.73 -5.72 -16.48
CA ARG A 77 4.95 -6.24 -15.85
C ARG A 77 5.60 -5.24 -14.89
N GLY A 78 5.61 -3.96 -15.27
CA GLY A 78 6.13 -2.88 -14.44
C GLY A 78 5.38 -2.76 -13.12
N ILE A 79 4.06 -2.68 -13.17
CA ILE A 79 3.20 -2.56 -11.98
C ILE A 79 3.29 -3.83 -11.13
N ALA A 80 3.09 -5.01 -11.73
CA ALA A 80 3.05 -6.27 -10.98
C ALA A 80 4.32 -6.53 -10.16
N ARG A 81 5.49 -6.12 -10.66
CA ARG A 81 6.79 -6.27 -9.97
C ARG A 81 7.04 -5.25 -8.87
N THR A 82 6.16 -4.26 -8.70
CA THR A 82 6.18 -3.32 -7.56
C THR A 82 5.26 -3.75 -6.42
N VAL A 83 4.52 -4.84 -6.58
CA VAL A 83 3.67 -5.41 -5.52
C VAL A 83 4.51 -6.29 -4.61
N ASP A 84 4.33 -6.17 -3.30
CA ASP A 84 4.99 -6.98 -2.28
C ASP A 84 4.06 -8.12 -1.78
N PRO A 85 4.24 -9.38 -2.23
CA PRO A 85 3.44 -10.51 -1.77
C PRO A 85 3.64 -10.83 -0.27
N GLU A 86 4.73 -10.38 0.35
CA GLU A 86 5.04 -10.63 1.75
C GLU A 86 4.39 -9.59 2.69
N ASN A 87 3.99 -8.44 2.15
CA ASN A 87 3.33 -7.36 2.87
C ASN A 87 1.93 -7.09 2.31
N ASP A 88 1.04 -8.08 2.46
CA ASP A 88 -0.37 -8.01 2.06
C ASP A 88 -0.60 -7.59 0.59
N TYR A 89 0.34 -7.88 -0.33
CA TYR A 89 0.22 -7.48 -1.74
C TYR A 89 0.05 -5.96 -1.91
N LEU A 90 0.61 -5.17 -1.00
CA LEU A 90 0.68 -3.71 -1.14
C LEU A 90 1.76 -3.34 -2.15
N VAL A 91 1.55 -2.21 -2.83
CA VAL A 91 2.58 -1.66 -3.72
C VAL A 91 3.65 -0.94 -2.92
N TRP A 92 4.92 -1.10 -3.33
CA TRP A 92 6.01 -0.23 -2.90
C TRP A 92 5.78 1.18 -3.46
N SER A 93 5.49 2.16 -2.60
CA SER A 93 5.17 3.52 -3.06
C SER A 93 6.38 4.46 -3.12
N GLU A 94 7.41 4.21 -2.31
CA GLU A 94 8.62 5.01 -2.29
C GLU A 94 9.82 4.23 -2.84
N ILE A 95 10.50 4.81 -3.82
CA ILE A 95 11.72 4.26 -4.40
C ILE A 95 12.85 5.28 -4.26
N PHE A 96 13.94 4.86 -3.62
CA PHE A 96 15.08 5.71 -3.33
C PHE A 96 16.29 5.32 -4.19
N TRP A 97 16.31 5.79 -5.43
CA TRP A 97 17.37 5.49 -6.40
C TRP A 97 18.72 6.11 -6.07
N ALA A 98 18.75 7.21 -5.31
CA ALA A 98 19.97 7.98 -5.01
C ALA A 98 20.70 7.50 -3.74
N ASN A 99 20.36 6.32 -3.22
CA ASN A 99 21.02 5.71 -2.07
C ASN A 99 21.90 4.53 -2.51
N ASP A 100 22.88 4.15 -1.67
CA ASP A 100 23.75 2.99 -1.87
C ASP A 100 23.66 2.04 -0.66
N PRO A 101 22.93 0.90 -0.76
CA PRO A 101 22.20 0.43 -1.94
C PRO A 101 20.90 1.21 -2.18
N ALA A 102 20.43 1.24 -3.43
CA ALA A 102 19.08 1.68 -3.74
C ALA A 102 18.06 0.75 -3.05
N TYR A 103 16.98 1.32 -2.52
CA TYR A 103 15.96 0.55 -1.80
C TYR A 103 14.54 1.08 -2.07
N MET A 104 13.57 0.24 -1.76
CA MET A 104 12.15 0.59 -1.75
C MET A 104 11.64 0.59 -0.31
N LYS A 105 10.62 1.40 -0.02
CA LYS A 105 10.05 1.51 1.31
C LYS A 105 8.52 1.60 1.24
N HIS A 106 7.87 0.91 2.17
CA HIS A 106 6.44 1.03 2.40
C HIS A 106 6.11 2.30 3.20
N ASN A 107 4.95 2.87 2.93
CA ASN A 107 4.43 4.02 3.65
C ASN A 107 2.92 3.88 3.91
N PHE A 108 2.36 4.75 4.75
CA PHE A 108 0.96 4.63 5.18
C PHE A 108 -0.04 4.75 4.01
N TYR A 109 0.35 5.42 2.92
CA TYR A 109 -0.48 5.65 1.74
C TYR A 109 -0.40 4.51 0.70
N ASP A 110 0.29 3.41 1.00
CA ASP A 110 0.31 2.23 0.11
C ASP A 110 -1.10 1.63 -0.03
N LEU A 111 -1.89 1.73 1.03
CA LEU A 111 -3.30 1.31 1.06
C LEU A 111 -4.17 2.14 0.11
N ASP A 112 -3.85 3.42 -0.09
CA ASP A 112 -4.50 4.29 -1.08
C ASP A 112 -4.04 4.04 -2.52
N LEU A 113 -2.79 3.61 -2.68
CA LEU A 113 -2.16 3.44 -3.99
C LEU A 113 -2.48 2.06 -4.60
N THR A 114 -2.54 1.03 -3.76
CA THR A 114 -2.78 -0.36 -4.18
C THR A 114 -4.07 -0.54 -4.99
N PRO A 115 -5.23 0.06 -4.65
CA PRO A 115 -6.44 -0.01 -5.47
C PRO A 115 -6.25 0.53 -6.90
N LYS A 116 -5.47 1.61 -7.06
CA LYS A 116 -5.19 2.23 -8.37
C LYS A 116 -4.33 1.31 -9.23
N ALA A 117 -3.34 0.68 -8.62
CA ALA A 117 -2.49 -0.30 -9.29
C ALA A 117 -3.30 -1.55 -9.69
N TRP A 118 -4.14 -2.05 -8.79
CA TRP A 118 -5.00 -3.21 -9.06
C TRP A 118 -5.97 -2.97 -10.22
N GLU A 119 -6.66 -1.82 -10.23
CA GLU A 119 -7.54 -1.42 -11.33
C GLU A 119 -6.77 -1.31 -12.66
N ALA A 120 -5.61 -0.64 -12.64
CA ALA A 120 -4.78 -0.47 -13.83
C ALA A 120 -4.32 -1.83 -14.40
N MET A 121 -3.95 -2.80 -13.56
CA MET A 121 -3.58 -4.14 -14.01
C MET A 121 -4.71 -4.82 -14.78
N GLY A 122 -5.96 -4.74 -14.29
CA GLY A 122 -7.13 -5.27 -14.99
C GLY A 122 -7.35 -4.63 -16.37
N GLN A 123 -7.19 -3.30 -16.47
CA GLN A 123 -7.32 -2.59 -17.75
C GLN A 123 -6.20 -2.95 -18.74
N LEU A 124 -4.95 -2.98 -18.28
CA LEU A 124 -3.80 -3.36 -19.09
C LEU A 124 -3.93 -4.80 -19.60
N ARG A 125 -4.46 -5.69 -18.76
CA ARG A 125 -4.74 -7.08 -19.11
C ARG A 125 -5.74 -7.21 -20.24
N LEU A 126 -6.82 -6.42 -20.22
CA LEU A 126 -7.79 -6.38 -21.32
C LEU A 126 -7.15 -5.86 -22.62
N ALA A 127 -6.24 -4.90 -22.52
CA ALA A 127 -5.58 -4.29 -23.68
C ALA A 127 -4.55 -5.21 -24.35
N CYS A 128 -3.76 -5.96 -23.58
CA CYS A 128 -2.71 -6.83 -24.12
C CYS A 128 -3.07 -8.32 -24.17
N GLY A 129 -4.13 -8.73 -23.47
CA GLY A 129 -4.56 -10.13 -23.39
C GLY A 129 -3.67 -11.06 -22.57
N SER A 130 -2.66 -10.54 -21.86
CA SER A 130 -1.70 -11.33 -21.06
C SER A 130 -2.37 -12.05 -19.88
N GLU A 131 -1.86 -13.23 -19.53
CA GLU A 131 -2.29 -14.00 -18.34
C GLU A 131 -1.22 -14.01 -17.22
N GLU A 132 -0.14 -13.23 -17.37
CA GLU A 132 0.91 -13.13 -16.34
C GLU A 132 0.40 -12.42 -15.07
N PHE A 133 0.98 -12.75 -13.92
CA PHE A 133 0.72 -12.09 -12.62
C PHE A 133 -0.73 -12.15 -12.12
N LEU A 134 -1.53 -13.13 -12.57
CA LEU A 134 -2.89 -13.34 -12.07
C LEU A 134 -2.92 -13.65 -10.56
N ASP A 135 -1.88 -14.31 -10.06
CA ASP A 135 -1.68 -14.60 -8.63
C ASP A 135 -1.45 -13.32 -7.83
N ILE A 136 -0.63 -12.40 -8.34
CA ILE A 136 -0.38 -11.08 -7.74
C ILE A 136 -1.68 -10.27 -7.69
N GLU A 137 -2.37 -10.16 -8.82
CA GLU A 137 -3.62 -9.40 -8.94
C GLU A 137 -4.72 -9.98 -8.04
N GLN A 138 -4.78 -11.31 -7.93
CA GLN A 138 -5.69 -12.00 -7.00
C GLN A 138 -5.33 -11.73 -5.53
N GLY A 139 -4.04 -11.69 -5.20
CA GLY A 139 -3.56 -11.33 -3.86
C GLY A 139 -3.95 -9.91 -3.48
N MET A 140 -3.72 -8.95 -4.37
CA MET A 140 -4.16 -7.56 -4.21
C MET A 140 -5.67 -7.49 -3.99
N GLN A 141 -6.47 -8.14 -4.84
CA GLN A 141 -7.93 -8.15 -4.71
C GLN A 141 -8.36 -8.66 -3.33
N LYS A 142 -7.77 -9.77 -2.87
CA LYS A 142 -8.08 -10.36 -1.57
C LYS A 142 -7.77 -9.41 -0.42
N THR A 143 -6.62 -8.72 -0.48
CA THR A 143 -6.25 -7.71 0.51
C THR A 143 -7.23 -6.55 0.50
N LEU A 144 -7.49 -5.96 -0.67
CA LEU A 144 -8.40 -4.83 -0.81
C LEU A 144 -9.81 -5.16 -0.29
N PHE A 145 -10.32 -6.35 -0.60
CA PHE A 145 -11.65 -6.76 -0.15
C PHE A 145 -11.70 -7.12 1.34
N SER A 146 -10.55 -7.31 1.98
CA SER A 146 -10.49 -7.50 3.43
C SER A 146 -10.75 -6.21 4.22
N TYR A 147 -10.56 -5.06 3.59
CA TYR A 147 -10.82 -3.72 4.13
C TYR A 147 -12.24 -3.20 3.86
N LEU A 148 -13.06 -3.97 3.15
CA LEU A 148 -14.47 -3.65 3.00
C LEU A 148 -15.21 -3.99 4.29
N ASP A 149 -15.90 -2.99 4.84
CA ASP A 149 -16.82 -3.22 5.94
C ASP A 149 -17.98 -4.11 5.48
N LYS A 150 -18.45 -4.98 6.38
CA LYS A 150 -19.46 -5.99 6.03
C LYS A 150 -20.87 -5.45 6.03
N ASP A 151 -21.12 -4.38 6.77
CA ASP A 151 -22.45 -3.83 6.98
C ASP A 151 -22.76 -2.76 5.92
N ASP A 152 -21.80 -1.87 5.60
CA ASP A 152 -21.99 -0.80 4.61
C ASP A 152 -21.27 -1.03 3.27
N GLY A 153 -20.29 -1.93 3.20
CA GLY A 153 -19.52 -2.21 1.98
C GLY A 153 -18.54 -1.10 1.59
N LEU A 154 -18.25 -0.16 2.48
CA LEU A 154 -17.28 0.92 2.26
C LEU A 154 -15.86 0.45 2.62
N TYR A 155 -14.88 1.11 2.02
CA TYR A 155 -13.46 0.80 2.16
C TYR A 155 -12.85 1.63 3.29
N TYR A 156 -12.31 0.97 4.33
CA TYR A 156 -11.66 1.60 5.49
C TYR A 156 -10.33 0.93 5.81
N TYR A 157 -9.29 1.72 6.08
CA TYR A 157 -7.93 1.24 6.31
C TYR A 157 -7.16 2.15 7.28
#